data_AF-A0A921BAY4-F1
#
_entry.id   AF-A0A921BAY4-F1
#
_cell.length_a   1.000
_cell.length_b   1.000
_cell.length_c   1.000
_cell.angle_alpha   90.00
_cell.angle_beta   90.00
_cell.angle_gamma   90.00
#
_symmetry.space_group_name_H-M   'P 1'
#
loop_
_entity.id
_entity.type
_entity.pdbx_description
1 polymer ?
#
loop_
_entity_poly.entity_id
_entity_poly.type
_entity_poly.pdbx_seq_one_letter_code
_entity_poly.pdbx_strand_id
1 'polypeptide(L)'
;MMAKGLLQNGVHVVIVSRRREKCDEALVELSPHGEVTAFSADITKADDREKLLNFLGDEIGSLSILINNAGANWGAKLEEFPDEGIRENS
;
A
#
# COMPACT_ATOMS: atom_id res chain seq x y z
N MET A 1 -11.42 -8.23 -8.48
CA MET A 1 -11.41 -7.80 -9.91
C MET A 1 -10.42 -6.66 -10.16
N MET A 2 -10.49 -5.53 -9.43
CA MET A 2 -9.57 -4.39 -9.65
C MET A 2 -8.09 -4.73 -9.41
N ALA A 3 -7.73 -5.29 -8.25
CA ALA A 3 -6.35 -5.65 -7.92
C ALA A 3 -5.73 -6.59 -8.98
N LYS A 4 -6.45 -7.65 -9.35
CA LYS A 4 -6.05 -8.57 -10.43
C LYS A 4 -5.82 -7.86 -11.77
N GLY A 5 -6.69 -6.93 -12.15
CA GLY A 5 -6.52 -6.16 -13.38
C GLY A 5 -5.26 -5.29 -13.36
N LEU A 6 -4.98 -4.62 -12.24
CA LEU A 6 -3.76 -3.83 -12.06
C LEU A 6 -2.50 -4.70 -12.15
N LEU A 7 -2.50 -5.83 -11.44
CA LEU A 7 -1.41 -6.81 -11.46
C LEU A 7 -1.11 -7.32 -12.88
N GLN A 8 -2.15 -7.67 -13.62
CA GLN A 8 -2.02 -8.14 -15.01
C GLN A 8 -1.50 -7.05 -15.97
N ASN A 9 -1.60 -5.78 -15.59
CA ASN A 9 -1.02 -4.65 -16.34
C ASN A 9 0.38 -4.25 -15.81
N GLY A 10 1.01 -5.09 -14.99
CA GLY A 10 2.37 -4.88 -14.48
C GLY A 10 2.46 -3.89 -13.31
N VAL A 11 1.34 -3.54 -12.68
CA VAL A 11 1.33 -2.68 -11.50
C VAL A 11 1.60 -3.51 -10.25
N HIS A 12 2.55 -3.08 -9.42
CA HIS A 12 2.73 -3.61 -8.07
C HIS A 12 1.55 -3.21 -7.18
N VAL A 13 0.86 -4.19 -6.60
CA VAL A 13 -0.30 -3.94 -5.74
C VAL A 13 0.04 -4.24 -4.28
N VAL A 14 -0.16 -3.25 -3.41
CA VAL A 14 -0.11 -3.43 -1.95
C VAL A 14 -1.52 -3.62 -1.40
N ILE A 15 -1.77 -4.74 -0.74
CA ILE A 15 -3.04 -5.05 -0.07
C ILE A 15 -2.91 -4.79 1.43
N VAL A 16 -3.80 -3.98 1.97
CA VAL A 16 -3.82 -3.65 3.41
C VAL A 16 -5.10 -4.15 4.06
N SER A 17 -4.98 -4.87 5.17
CA SER A 17 -6.12 -5.33 5.97
C SER A 17 -5.74 -5.49 7.43
N ARG A 18 -6.70 -5.29 8.33
CA ARG A 18 -6.55 -5.52 9.78
C ARG A 18 -6.42 -6.98 10.16
N ARG A 19 -6.99 -7.84 9.31
CA ARG A 19 -7.02 -9.29 9.49
C ARG A 19 -5.87 -9.88 8.70
N ARG A 20 -4.98 -10.56 9.41
CA ARG A 20 -3.80 -11.19 8.81
C ARG A 20 -4.21 -12.30 7.84
N GLU A 21 -5.25 -13.06 8.18
CA GLU A 21 -5.78 -14.14 7.36
C GLU A 21 -6.23 -13.61 5.99
N LYS A 22 -6.83 -12.43 5.96
CA LYS A 22 -7.24 -11.78 4.70
C LYS A 22 -6.06 -11.28 3.86
N CYS A 23 -4.96 -10.91 4.49
CA CYS A 23 -3.72 -10.57 3.78
C CYS A 23 -3.12 -11.82 3.14
N ASP A 24 -3.05 -12.92 3.89
CA ASP A 24 -2.46 -14.17 3.42
C ASP A 24 -3.32 -14.80 2.30
N GLU A 25 -4.65 -14.80 2.44
CA GLU A 25 -5.59 -15.20 1.37
C GLU A 25 -5.37 -14.38 0.09
N ALA A 26 -5.23 -13.06 0.22
CA ALA A 26 -5.01 -12.18 -0.93
C ALA A 26 -3.67 -12.45 -1.62
N LEU A 27 -2.59 -12.71 -0.85
CA LEU A 27 -1.31 -13.09 -1.44
C LEU A 27 -1.44 -14.38 -2.26
N VAL A 28 -2.08 -15.41 -1.70
CA VAL A 28 -2.27 -16.69 -2.41
C VAL A 28 -3.09 -16.50 -3.69
N GLU A 29 -4.17 -15.72 -3.64
CA GLU A 29 -5.04 -15.48 -4.79
C GLU A 29 -4.38 -14.63 -5.89
N LEU A 30 -3.58 -13.62 -5.50
CA LEU A 30 -3.14 -12.57 -6.40
C LEU A 30 -1.70 -12.72 -6.91
N SER A 31 -0.81 -13.39 -6.17
CA SER A 31 0.58 -13.60 -6.59
C SER A 31 0.74 -14.24 -7.98
N PRO A 32 -0.16 -15.14 -8.45
CA PRO A 32 -0.08 -15.65 -9.82
C PRO A 32 -0.34 -14.61 -10.92
N HIS A 33 -0.79 -13.41 -10.57
CA HIS A 33 -1.20 -12.38 -11.52
C HIS A 33 -0.22 -11.20 -11.62
N GLY A 34 0.77 -11.11 -10.74
CA GLY A 34 1.77 -10.06 -10.73
C GLY A 34 2.41 -9.88 -9.35
N GLU A 35 3.16 -8.81 -9.19
CA GLU A 35 3.82 -8.47 -7.94
C GLU A 35 2.81 -7.93 -6.91
N VAL A 36 2.68 -8.63 -5.80
CA VAL A 36 1.74 -8.27 -4.73
C VAL A 36 2.45 -8.33 -3.39
N THR A 37 2.22 -7.31 -2.57
CA THR A 37 2.66 -7.30 -1.17
C THR A 37 1.43 -7.11 -0.28
N ALA A 38 1.41 -7.76 0.89
CA ALA A 38 0.33 -7.58 1.84
C ALA A 38 0.85 -7.07 3.18
N PHE A 39 0.16 -6.08 3.73
CA PHE A 39 0.52 -5.41 4.97
C PHE A 39 -0.66 -5.46 5.95
N SER A 40 -0.42 -6.03 7.13
CA SER A 40 -1.45 -6.14 8.15
C SER A 40 -1.49 -4.87 9.01
N ALA A 41 -2.53 -4.05 8.86
CA ALA A 41 -2.66 -2.78 9.59
C ALA A 41 -4.11 -2.35 9.79
N ASP A 42 -4.37 -1.69 10.93
CA ASP A 42 -5.58 -0.92 11.17
C ASP A 42 -5.42 0.53 10.79
N ILE A 43 -5.87 0.87 9.58
CA ILE A 43 -5.86 2.24 9.06
C ILE A 43 -6.64 3.24 9.94
N THR A 44 -7.52 2.77 10.84
CA THR A 44 -8.20 3.66 11.81
C THR A 44 -7.29 4.09 12.96
N LYS A 45 -6.20 3.35 13.22
CA LYS A 45 -5.21 3.65 14.27
C LYS A 45 -4.04 4.46 13.71
N ALA A 46 -3.63 5.51 14.43
CA ALA A 46 -2.54 6.39 13.99
C ALA A 46 -1.22 5.65 13.82
N ASP A 47 -0.82 4.87 14.81
CA ASP A 47 0.45 4.12 14.80
C ASP A 47 0.53 3.13 13.63
N ASP A 48 -0.58 2.50 13.26
CA ASP A 48 -0.62 1.56 12.14
C ASP A 48 -0.57 2.28 10.79
N ARG A 49 -1.11 3.50 10.71
CA ARG A 49 -0.94 4.35 9.51
C ARG A 49 0.51 4.81 9.36
N GLU A 50 1.16 5.21 10.44
CA GLU A 50 2.57 5.62 10.40
C GLU A 50 3.46 4.46 9.93
N LYS A 51 3.27 3.26 10.49
CA LYS A 51 3.98 2.06 10.03
C LYS A 51 3.73 1.74 8.56
N LEU A 52 2.48 1.89 8.10
CA LEU A 52 2.14 1.67 6.70
C LEU A 52 2.83 2.70 5.80
N LEU A 53 2.84 3.99 6.17
CA LEU A 53 3.50 5.03 5.39
C LEU A 53 5.01 4.82 5.30
N ASN A 54 5.65 4.46 6.42
CA ASN A 54 7.09 4.13 6.44
C ASN A 54 7.37 2.92 5.55
N PHE A 55 6.58 1.85 5.67
CA PHE A 55 6.70 0.68 4.80
C PHE A 55 6.55 1.04 3.31
N LEU A 56 5.57 1.87 2.96
CA LEU A 56 5.38 2.31 1.58
C LEU A 56 6.54 3.17 1.08
N GLY A 57 7.09 4.05 1.92
CA GLY A 57 8.24 4.88 1.57
C GLY A 57 9.52 4.06 1.36
N ASP A 58 9.80 3.14 2.28
CA ASP A 58 11.05 2.37 2.27
C ASP A 58 11.06 1.26 1.21
N GLU A 59 9.95 0.54 1.05
CA GLU A 59 9.90 -0.70 0.25
C GLU A 59 9.26 -0.51 -1.14
N ILE A 60 8.41 0.51 -1.31
CA ILE A 60 7.63 0.72 -2.55
C ILE A 60 8.04 2.03 -3.25
N GLY A 61 8.44 3.05 -2.49
CA GLY A 61 8.87 4.36 -2.98
C GLY A 61 7.71 5.29 -3.32
N SER A 62 6.83 4.91 -4.26
CA SER A 62 5.72 5.78 -4.71
C SER A 62 4.39 5.05 -4.78
N LEU A 63 3.34 5.69 -4.27
CA LEU A 63 1.96 5.18 -4.32
C LEU A 63 1.17 5.91 -5.41
N SER A 64 0.87 5.22 -6.51
CA SER A 64 0.17 5.83 -7.66
C SER A 64 -1.35 5.76 -7.54
N ILE A 65 -1.90 4.77 -6.82
CA ILE A 65 -3.33 4.51 -6.75
C ILE A 65 -3.71 4.07 -5.34
N LEU A 66 -4.56 4.85 -4.66
CA LEU A 66 -5.18 4.47 -3.38
C LEU A 66 -6.63 4.03 -3.62
N ILE A 67 -6.95 2.78 -3.29
CA ILE A 67 -8.31 2.24 -3.36
C ILE A 67 -8.81 1.96 -1.94
N ASN A 68 -9.68 2.83 -1.43
CA ASN A 68 -10.40 2.55 -0.17
C ASN A 68 -11.54 1.56 -0.42
N ASN A 69 -11.22 0.27 -0.38
CA ASN A 69 -12.22 -0.80 -0.58
C ASN A 69 -13.04 -1.13 0.69
N ALA A 70 -12.82 -0.43 1.79
CA ALA A 70 -13.73 -0.43 2.93
C ALA A 70 -14.63 0.81 2.80
N GLY A 71 -15.89 0.74 3.19
CA GLY A 71 -16.83 1.88 3.20
C GLY A 71 -16.43 3.06 4.13
N ALA A 72 -15.15 3.25 4.40
CA ALA A 72 -14.55 4.43 5.00
C ALA A 72 -13.91 5.28 3.89
N ASN A 73 -14.59 6.36 3.55
CA ASN A 73 -14.15 7.36 2.58
C ASN A 73 -12.93 8.12 3.13
N TRP A 74 -11.71 7.68 2.81
CA TRP A 74 -10.50 8.46 3.13
C TRP A 74 -9.83 8.98 1.86
N GLY A 75 -10.40 10.06 1.32
CA GLY A 75 -9.68 10.93 0.40
C GLY A 75 -8.80 11.88 1.21
N ALA A 76 -7.57 11.47 1.54
CA ALA A 76 -6.53 12.43 1.87
C ALA A 76 -5.63 12.56 0.64
N LYS A 77 -5.46 13.79 0.18
CA LYS A 77 -4.50 14.13 -0.87
C LYS A 77 -3.15 13.54 -0.52
N LEU A 78 -2.57 12.83 -1.49
CA LEU A 78 -1.25 12.21 -1.41
C LEU A 78 -0.09 13.20 -1.61
N GLU A 79 -0.39 14.50 -1.62
CA GLU A 79 0.59 15.57 -1.79
C GLU A 79 1.03 16.03 -0.40
N GLU A 80 2.02 15.34 0.17
CA GLU A 80 3.03 15.90 1.07
C GLU A 80 4.04 14.79 1.40
N PHE A 81 4.83 14.40 0.41
CA PHE A 81 6.20 13.96 0.68
C PHE A 81 7.02 15.25 0.82
N PRO A 82 7.52 15.63 1.99
CA PRO A 82 8.55 16.67 2.05
C PRO A 82 9.82 16.10 1.41
N ASP A 83 10.30 16.76 0.36
CA ASP A 83 11.56 16.52 -0.36
C ASP A 83 12.84 16.71 0.51
N GLU A 84 12.74 16.66 1.84
CA GLU A 84 13.88 16.90 2.72
C GLU A 84 14.56 15.57 3.10
N GLY A 85 15.42 15.10 2.20
CA GLY A 85 16.26 13.93 2.48
C GLY A 85 17.40 13.63 1.51
N ILE A 86 17.56 14.32 0.37
CA ILE A 86 18.82 14.23 -0.39
C ILE A 86 19.84 15.14 0.31
N ARG A 87 20.54 14.58 1.30
CA ARG A 87 21.79 15.17 1.77
C ARG A 87 22.82 15.01 0.65
N GLU A 88 22.91 16.03 -0.18
CA GLU A 88 24.14 16.35 -0.89
C GLU A 88 25.15 16.80 0.18
N ASN A 89 26.19 16.02 0.41
CA ASN A 89 27.40 16.53 1.02
C ASN A 89 28.59 16.01 0.20
N SER A 90 29.39 16.99 -0.20
CA SER A 90 30.52 17.00 -1.13
C SER A 90 31.51 15.85 -1.03
#